data_AF-T0MRX3-F1
#
_entry.id   AF-T0MRX3-F1
#
_cell.length_a   1.000
_cell.length_b   1.000
_cell.length_c   1.000
_cell.angle_alpha   90.00
_cell.angle_beta   90.00
_cell.angle_gamma   90.00
#
_symmetry.space_group_name_H-M   'P 1'
#
loop_
_entity.id
_entity.type
_entity.pdbx_description
1 polymer ?
#
loop_
_entity_poly.entity_id
_entity_poly.type
_entity_poly.pdbx_seq_one_letter_code
_entity_poly.pdbx_strand_id
1 'polypeptide(L)' 'MLKILPSRYRYPLFFLGILLMEMAGVLYRAINLGTPGTEGLIIAGFLIFAFSILAT' A
#
# COMPACT_ATOMS: atom_id res chain seq x y z
N MET A 1 12.84 -12.09 -21.15
CA MET A 1 11.57 -11.41 -20.77
C MET A 1 11.43 -11.54 -19.26
N LEU A 2 11.91 -10.56 -18.50
CA LEU A 2 11.84 -10.61 -17.02
C LEU A 2 10.38 -10.42 -16.59
N LYS A 3 9.64 -11.51 -16.43
CA LYS A 3 8.42 -11.50 -15.59
C LYS A 3 8.90 -11.50 -14.15
N ILE A 4 8.95 -10.32 -13.53
CA ILE A 4 9.60 -10.14 -12.22
C ILE A 4 8.77 -10.78 -11.11
N LEU A 5 7.42 -10.83 -11.23
CA LEU A 5 6.58 -11.50 -10.24
C LEU A 5 5.31 -12.15 -10.83
N PRO A 6 5.05 -13.45 -10.58
CA PRO A 6 3.81 -14.10 -10.97
C PRO A 6 2.56 -13.40 -10.40
N SER A 7 1.45 -13.41 -11.15
CA SER A 7 0.19 -12.74 -10.79
C SER A 7 -0.32 -13.09 -9.39
N ARG A 8 -0.12 -14.34 -8.96
CA ARG A 8 -0.52 -14.85 -7.64
C ARG A 8 0.10 -14.08 -6.45
N TYR A 9 1.24 -13.42 -6.67
CA TYR A 9 1.90 -12.60 -5.65
C TYR A 9 1.64 -11.10 -5.84
N ARG A 10 1.29 -10.67 -7.06
CA ARG A 10 0.97 -9.26 -7.36
C ARG A 10 -0.37 -8.84 -6.78
N TYR A 11 -1.42 -9.68 -6.89
CA TYR A 11 -2.74 -9.35 -6.36
C TYR A 11 -2.75 -9.12 -4.84
N PRO A 12 -2.13 -9.97 -4.00
CA PRO A 12 -2.04 -9.69 -2.56
C PRO A 12 -1.34 -8.36 -2.26
N LEU A 13 -0.25 -8.04 -2.96
CA LEU A 13 0.46 -6.78 -2.77
C LEU A 13 -0.39 -5.57 -3.19
N PHE A 14 -1.13 -5.69 -4.29
CA PHE A 14 -2.06 -4.67 -4.75
C PHE A 14 -3.10 -4.33 -3.66
N PHE A 15 -3.78 -5.35 -3.12
CA PHE A 15 -4.78 -5.15 -2.08
C PHE A 15 -4.17 -4.69 -0.75
N LEU A 16 -2.97 -5.16 -0.40
CA LEU A 16 -2.25 -4.72 0.78
C LEU A 16 -1.90 -3.22 0.71
N GLY A 17 -1.45 -2.75 -0.45
CA GLY A 17 -1.16 -1.33 -0.67
C GLY A 17 -2.40 -0.46 -0.46
N ILE A 18 -3.53 -0.85 -1.04
CA ILE A 18 -4.83 -0.16 -0.85
C ILE A 18 -5.25 -0.19 0.62
N LEU A 19 -5.16 -1.36 1.27
CA LEU A 19 -5.53 -1.51 2.67
C LEU A 19 -4.75 -0.57 3.58
N LEU A 20 -3.44 -0.41 3.37
CA LEU A 20 -2.61 0.48 4.18
C LEU A 20 -3.01 1.95 4.02
N MET A 21 -3.33 2.38 2.80
CA MET A 21 -3.79 3.75 2.53
C MET A 21 -5.15 4.03 3.19
N GLU A 22 -6.10 3.09 3.08
CA GLU A 22 -7.41 3.19 3.74
C GLU A 22 -7.26 3.18 5.27
N MET A 23 -6.44 2.28 5.82
CA MET A 23 -6.15 2.21 7.25
C MET A 23 -5.50 3.51 7.75
N ALA A 24 -4.67 4.18 6.96
CA ALA A 24 -4.12 5.49 7.33
C ALA A 24 -5.25 6.51 7.59
N GLY A 25 -6.24 6.57 6.70
CA GLY A 25 -7.40 7.45 6.85
C GLY A 25 -8.27 7.08 8.05
N VAL A 26 -8.49 5.78 8.27
CA VAL A 26 -9.24 5.28 9.44
C VAL A 26 -8.51 5.62 10.74
N LEU A 27 -7.21 5.37 10.84
CA LEU A 27 -6.42 5.63 12.04
C LEU A 27 -6.27 7.13 12.32
N TYR A 28 -6.15 7.96 11.27
CA TYR A 28 -6.18 9.41 11.41
C TYR A 28 -7.48 9.87 12.07
N ARG A 29 -8.64 9.35 11.63
CA ARG A 29 -9.94 9.72 12.20
C ARG A 29 -10.22 9.09 13.56
N ALA A 30 -9.85 7.83 13.77
CA ALA A 30 -10.25 7.06 14.95
C ALA A 30 -9.38 7.33 16.17
N ILE A 31 -8.06 7.41 15.99
CA ILE A 31 -7.09 7.53 17.09
C ILE A 31 -6.21 8.78 16.98
N ASN A 32 -6.50 9.67 16.01
CA ASN A 32 -5.77 10.91 15.80
C ASN A 32 -4.25 10.66 15.66
N LEU A 33 -3.90 9.65 14.83
CA LEU A 33 -2.53 9.13 14.61
C LEU A 33 -1.47 10.20 14.26
N GLY A 34 -1.90 11.43 13.98
CA GLY A 34 -1.05 12.54 13.59
C GLY A 34 -0.74 12.52 12.10
N THR A 35 -0.47 13.69 11.54
CA THR A 35 -0.15 13.87 10.12
C THR A 35 1.08 13.05 9.68
N PRO A 36 2.23 13.04 10.40
CA PRO A 36 3.40 12.29 9.97
C PRO A 36 3.17 10.77 9.91
N GLY A 37 2.42 10.21 10.89
CA GLY A 37 2.10 8.79 10.92
C GLY A 37 1.15 8.37 9.79
N THR A 38 0.20 9.24 9.47
CA THR A 38 -0.75 9.04 8.38
C THR A 38 -0.06 9.08 7.02
N GLU A 39 0.81 10.07 6.80
CA GLU A 39 1.61 10.21 5.58
C GLU A 39 2.52 8.99 5.37
N GLY A 40 3.17 8.50 6.43
CA GLY A 40 4.02 7.31 6.36
C GLY A 40 3.28 6.06 5.89
N LEU A 41 2.07 5.82 6.40
CA LEU A 41 1.22 4.70 5.98
C LEU A 41 0.75 4.84 4.54
N ILE A 42 0.39 6.06 4.11
CA ILE A 42 -0.01 6.34 2.72
C ILE A 42 1.16 6.08 1.77
N ILE A 43 2.35 6.61 2.08
CA ILE A 43 3.54 6.43 1.25
C ILE A 43 3.91 4.94 1.17
N ALA A 44 3.90 4.22 2.30
CA ALA A 44 4.17 2.79 2.33
C ALA A 44 3.15 2.00 1.48
N GLY A 45 1.85 2.29 1.64
CA GLY A 45 0.78 1.67 0.86
C GLY A 45 0.93 1.94 -0.64
N PHE A 46 1.23 3.19 -1.01
CA PHE A 46 1.47 3.59 -2.40
C PHE A 46 2.68 2.86 -3.01
N LEU A 47 3.79 2.73 -2.29
CA LEU A 47 4.97 2.03 -2.80
C LEU A 47 4.71 0.54 -3.04
N ILE A 48 3.98 -0.12 -2.13
CA ILE A 48 3.60 -1.54 -2.29
C ILE A 48 2.64 -1.71 -3.48
N PHE A 49 1.67 -0.81 -3.62
CA PHE A 49 0.75 -0.78 -4.75
C PHE A 49 1.50 -0.56 -6.07
N ALA A 50 2.37 0.44 -6.14
CA ALA A 50 3.16 0.75 -7.34
C ALA A 50 4.06 -0.42 -7.72
N PHE A 51 4.73 -1.06 -6.75
CA PHE A 51 5.52 -2.26 -6.99
C PHE A 51 4.67 -3.41 -7.55
N SER A 52 3.45 -3.61 -7.05
CA SER A 52 2.56 -4.66 -7.55
C SER A 52 2.19 -4.52 -9.03
N ILE A 53 2.15 -3.27 -9.54
CA ILE A 53 1.88 -2.95 -10.94
C ILE A 53 3.16 -3.00 -11.78
N LEU A 54 4.25 -2.41 -11.29
CA LEU A 54 5.52 -2.31 -12.01
C LEU A 54 6.27 -3.64 -12.13
N ALA A 55 6.04 -4.59 -11.22
CA ALA A 55 6.63 -5.93 -11.25
C ALA A 55 5.96 -6.90 -12.26
N THR A 56 5.23 -6.37 -13.25
CA THR A 56 4.51 -7.09 -14.31
C THR A 56 5.43 -7.41 -15.49
#